data_AF-A0A645JIF7-F1
#
_entry.id   AF-A0A645JIF7-F1
#
_cell.length_a   1.000
_cell.length_b   1.000
_cell.length_c   1.000
_cell.angle_alpha   90.00
_cell.angle_beta   90.00
_cell.angle_gamma   90.00
#
_symmetry.space_group_name_H-M   'P 1'
#
loop_
_entity.id
_entity.type
_entity.pdbx_description
1 polymer ?
#
loop_
_entity_poly.entity_id
_entity_poly.type
_entity_poly.pdbx_seq_one_letter_code
_entity_poly.pdbx_strand_id
1 'polypeptide(L)' 'MIYFDKTTQQDILHRFVPLLKPDGLLFAGHSENFSNLVREFSLRGQTVYAHAPGKDKA' A
#
# COMPACT_ATOMS: atom_id res chain seq x y z
N MET A 1 4.78 9.78 -4.31
CA MET A 1 5.14 8.72 -5.28
C MET A 1 5.32 9.21 -6.71
N ILE A 2 4.59 10.22 -7.17
CA ILE A 2 4.57 10.70 -8.57
C ILE A 2 5.93 11.06 -9.22
N TYR A 3 6.99 11.31 -8.43
CA TYR A 3 8.32 11.63 -8.94
C TYR A 3 9.23 10.41 -9.16
N PHE A 4 8.77 9.23 -8.75
CA PHE A 4 9.55 8.00 -8.82
C PHE A 4 9.03 7.08 -9.92
N ASP A 5 9.92 6.34 -10.58
CA ASP A 5 9.53 5.25 -11.48
C ASP A 5 8.81 4.14 -10.71
N LYS A 6 8.02 3.31 -11.42
CA LYS A 6 7.16 2.28 -10.83
C LYS A 6 7.94 1.29 -9.94
N THR A 7 9.15 0.92 -10.31
CA THR A 7 9.99 0.00 -9.55
C THR A 7 10.35 0.61 -8.20
N THR A 8 10.82 1.85 -8.21
CA THR A 8 11.10 2.64 -7.01
C THR A 8 9.84 2.84 -6.18
N GLN A 9 8.67 3.00 -6.82
CA GLN A 9 7.41 3.09 -6.10
C GLN A 9 7.09 1.83 -5.32
N GLN A 10 7.25 0.68 -5.96
CA GLN A 10 7.02 -0.61 -5.35
C GLN A 10 7.99 -0.87 -4.18
N ASP A 11 9.27 -0.58 -4.36
CA ASP A 11 10.28 -0.76 -3.32
C ASP A 11 10.02 0.10 -2.07
N ILE A 12 9.59 1.35 -2.25
CA ILE A 12 9.23 2.23 -1.15
C ILE A 12 8.01 1.66 -0.40
N LEU A 13 6.98 1.24 -1.13
CA LEU A 13 5.77 0.68 -0.53
C LEU A 13 6.07 -0.63 0.22
N HIS A 14 6.93 -1.51 -0.30
CA HIS A 14 7.36 -2.72 0.40
C HIS A 14 8.06 -2.41 1.72
N ARG A 15 8.84 -1.33 1.80
CA ARG A 15 9.48 -0.87 3.05
C ARG A 15 8.46 -0.34 4.06
N PHE A 16 7.29 0.14 3.62
CA PHE A 16 6.24 0.59 4.53
C PHE A 16 5.42 -0.57 5.14
N VAL A 17 5.32 -1.71 4.47
CA VAL A 17 4.59 -2.89 4.97
C VAL A 17 4.97 -3.25 6.42
N PRO A 18 6.25 -3.49 6.77
CA PRO A 18 6.61 -3.85 8.14
C PRO A 18 6.51 -2.69 9.15
N LEU A 19 6.43 -1.44 8.67
CA LEU A 19 6.34 -0.25 9.53
C LEU A 19 4.90 0.09 9.92
N LEU A 20 3.93 -0.46 9.20
CA LEU A 20 2.51 -0.22 9.44
C LEU A 20 1.97 -1.24 10.45
N LYS A 21 1.31 -0.74 11.50
CA LYS A 21 0.59 -1.58 12.47
C LYS A 21 -0.44 -2.47 11.75
N PRO A 22 -0.86 -3.62 12.32
CA PRO A 22 -1.80 -4.54 11.68
C PRO A 22 -3.06 -3.87 11.10
N ASP A 23 -3.66 -2.94 11.85
CA ASP A 23 -4.85 -2.16 11.42
C ASP A 23 -4.49 -0.73 10.97
N GLY A 24 -3.23 -0.49 10.63
CA GLY A 24 -2.76 0.80 10.17
C GLY A 24 -3.31 1.16 8.78
N LEU A 25 -3.39 2.46 8.52
CA LEU A 25 -3.85 3.01 7.25
C LEU A 25 -2.71 3.78 6.57
N LEU A 26 -2.58 3.59 5.27
CA LEU A 26 -1.71 4.35 4.38
C LEU A 26 -2.58 5.26 3.51
N PHE A 27 -2.36 6.57 3.61
CA PHE A 27 -3.04 7.58 2.81
C PHE A 27 -2.13 7.97 1.63
N ALA A 28 -2.67 7.92 0.41
CA ALA A 28 -1.98 8.32 -0.80
C ALA A 28 -2.58 9.61 -1.38
N GLY A 29 -1.82 10.30 -2.22
CA GLY A 29 -2.30 11.47 -2.95
C GLY A 29 -3.40 11.13 -3.97
N HIS A 30 -4.14 12.15 -4.43
CA HIS A 30 -5.27 11.98 -5.35
C HIS A 30 -4.92 11.30 -6.69
N SER A 31 -3.67 11.45 -7.15
CA SER A 31 -3.18 10.86 -8.41
C SER A 31 -2.45 9.53 -8.20
N GLU A 32 -2.48 8.97 -6.99
CA GLU A 32 -1.67 7.81 -6.61
C GLU A 32 -2.54 6.57 -6.39
N ASN A 33 -2.54 5.67 -7.37
CA ASN A 33 -3.21 4.37 -7.28
C ASN A 33 -2.19 3.24 -7.09
N PHE A 34 -2.15 2.67 -5.87
CA PHE A 34 -1.21 1.62 -5.48
C PHE A 34 -1.78 0.21 -5.56
N SER A 35 -3.07 0.07 -5.87
CA SER A 35 -3.78 -1.22 -5.87
C SER A 35 -3.13 -2.25 -6.82
N ASN A 36 -2.42 -1.79 -7.85
CA ASN A 36 -1.76 -2.61 -8.85
C ASN A 36 -0.23 -2.74 -8.65
N LEU A 37 0.34 -2.01 -7.68
CA LEU A 37 1.79 -1.96 -7.45
C LEU A 37 2.23 -2.94 -6.37
N VAL A 38 1.41 -3.14 -5.33
CA VAL A 38 1.77 -3.94 -4.15
C VAL A 38 0.54 -4.71 -3.68
N ARG A 39 0.65 -6.04 -3.52
CA ARG A 39 -0.48 -6.92 -3.14
C ARG A 39 -0.76 -6.91 -1.64
N GLU A 40 0.21 -6.44 -0.87
CA GLU A 40 0.22 -6.30 0.58
C GLU A 40 -0.65 -5.13 1.03
N PHE A 41 -1.11 -4.27 0.12
CA PHE A 41 -2.06 -3.19 0.39
C PHE A 41 -3.40 -3.43 -0.31
N SER A 42 -4.48 -3.20 0.43
CA SER A 42 -5.85 -3.29 -0.08
C SER A 42 -6.54 -1.94 0.05
N LEU A 43 -7.20 -1.49 -1.02
CA LEU A 43 -7.96 -0.24 -1.03
C LEU A 43 -9.16 -0.34 -0.07
N ARG A 44 -9.33 0.67 0.79
CA ARG A 44 -10.41 0.76 1.79
C ARG A 44 -11.28 2.02 1.62
N GLY A 45 -10.85 2.97 0.81
CA GLY A 45 -11.57 4.21 0.56
C GLY A 45 -10.86 5.06 -0.49
N GLN A 46 -11.19 6.34 -0.57
CA GLN A 46 -10.58 7.27 -1.52
C GLN A 46 -9.09 7.45 -1.22
N THR A 47 -8.25 6.74 -1.98
CA THR A 47 -6.79 6.69 -1.83
C THR A 47 -6.29 6.29 -0.44
N VAL A 48 -7.11 5.51 0.28
CA VAL A 48 -6.77 4.94 1.59
C VAL A 48 -6.56 3.44 1.45
N TYR A 49 -5.43 2.95 1.95
CA TYR A 49 -5.03 1.56 1.89
C TYR A 49 -4.81 1.01 3.30
N ALA A 50 -5.09 -0.26 3.50
CA ALA A 50 -4.74 -1.00 4.71
C ALA A 50 -3.91 -2.23 4.33
N HIS A 51 -3.30 -2.91 5.30
CA HIS A 51 -2.75 -4.24 5.08
C HIS A 51 -3.79 -5.13 4.39
N ALA A 52 -3.38 -5.82 3.34
CA ALA A 52 -4.20 -6.84 2.73
C ALA A 52 -4.50 -7.92 3.78
N PRO A 53 -5.74 -8.45 3.84
CA PRO A 53 -6.05 -9.54 4.74
C PRO A 53 -5.09 -10.69 4.44
N GLY A 54 -4.21 -11.00 5.40
CA GLY A 54 -3.26 -12.10 5.28
C GLY A 54 -4.03 -13.38 5.01
N LYS A 55 -3.51 -14.22 4.09
CA LYS A 55 -4.03 -15.58 3.87
C LYS A 55 -3.84 -16.51 5.08
N ASP A 56 -3.42 -16.00 6.24
CA ASP A 56 -3.11 -16.75 7.46
C ASP A 56 -4.24 -16.73 8.50
N LYS A 57 -5.49 -16.57 8.06
CA LYS A 57 -6.66 -16.89 8.88
C LYS A 57 -7.56 -17.88 8.15
N ALA A 58 -7.11 -19.14 8.14
CA ALA A 58 -7.93 -20.33 7.93
C ALA A 58 -7.52 -21.37 8.99
#